data_AF-A0A914X662-F1
#
_entry.id   AF-A0A914X662-F1
#
_cell.length_a   1.000
_cell.length_b   1.000
_cell.length_c   1.000
_cell.angle_alpha   90.00
_cell.angle_beta   90.00
_cell.angle_gamma   90.00
#
_symmetry.space_group_name_H-M   'P 1'
#
loop_
_entity.id
_entity.type
_entity.pdbx_description
1 polymer ?
#
loop_
_entity_poly.entity_id
_entity_poly.type
_entity_poly.pdbx_seq_one_letter_code
_entity_poly.pdbx_strand_id
1 'polypeptide(L)'
;MKRDELTAASIIEQYPMLITLPDITPNNGIGHIIKAFNISSTSDIDNLSTHEVGYLALCLLPHILQPRTIQGKERKRDRFSTSTALSHLIQFEKAGNSMYAALDALKKEKDVTQPCILAFTQTGSMGGKLCDIFVIVDAVSIMIPDVNVSVSVETLFASFFTFNLSYPPSLCGVYSLFEMLFGVMPSIKSTLAVADLYSRIISAA
;
A
#
# COMPACT_ATOMS: atom_id res chain seq x y z
N MET A 1 -1.89 -38.06 -6.32
CA MET A 1 -0.80 -37.12 -6.03
C MET A 1 -1.43 -35.74 -5.88
N LYS A 2 -1.68 -35.29 -4.64
CA LYS A 2 -2.10 -33.91 -4.41
C LYS A 2 -0.87 -33.05 -4.73
N ARG A 3 -0.98 -32.12 -5.67
CA ARG A 3 0.00 -31.02 -5.73
C ARG A 3 -0.21 -30.28 -4.42
N ASP A 4 0.77 -30.29 -3.54
CA ASP A 4 0.79 -29.36 -2.42
C ASP A 4 0.79 -27.97 -3.04
N GLU A 5 -0.38 -27.30 -3.00
CA GLU A 5 -0.48 -25.90 -3.38
C GLU A 5 0.40 -25.13 -2.41
N LEU A 6 1.56 -24.65 -2.88
CA LEU A 6 2.39 -23.74 -2.11
C LEU A 6 1.56 -22.50 -1.81
N THR A 7 1.19 -22.35 -0.54
CA THR A 7 0.51 -21.14 -0.04
C THR A 7 1.52 -20.01 0.05
N ALA A 8 1.05 -18.75 0.00
CA ALA A 8 1.95 -17.62 0.17
C ALA A 8 2.67 -17.69 1.53
N ALA A 9 1.97 -18.14 2.58
CA ALA A 9 2.60 -18.41 3.88
C ALA A 9 3.79 -19.37 3.80
N SER A 10 3.65 -20.49 3.07
CA SER A 10 4.74 -21.48 2.92
C SER A 10 5.93 -20.92 2.14
N ILE A 11 5.69 -20.08 1.14
CA ILE A 11 6.75 -19.45 0.33
C ILE A 11 7.48 -18.38 1.14
N ILE A 12 6.75 -17.59 1.95
CA ILE A 12 7.35 -16.56 2.81
C ILE A 12 8.25 -17.20 3.87
N GLU A 13 7.79 -18.30 4.48
CA GLU A 13 8.57 -19.04 5.49
C GLU A 13 9.81 -19.69 4.87
N GLN A 14 9.68 -20.27 3.68
CA GLN A 14 10.75 -21.02 3.03
C GLN A 14 11.75 -20.14 2.28
N TYR A 15 11.31 -18.99 1.76
CA TYR A 15 12.08 -18.10 0.90
C TYR A 15 11.76 -16.61 1.14
N PRO A 16 12.08 -16.06 2.33
CA PRO A 16 11.77 -14.67 2.68
C PRO A 16 12.41 -13.64 1.73
N MET A 17 13.51 -14.01 1.05
CA MET A 17 14.17 -13.17 0.04
C MET A 17 13.42 -13.03 -1.28
N LEU A 18 12.36 -13.80 -1.54
CA LEU A 18 11.57 -13.67 -2.78
C LEU A 18 10.59 -12.49 -2.77
N ILE A 19 10.45 -11.80 -1.65
CA ILE A 19 9.64 -10.58 -1.50
C ILE A 19 10.50 -9.34 -1.67
N THR A 20 11.46 -9.42 -2.59
CA THR A 20 12.26 -8.27 -3.04
C THR A 20 12.06 -8.16 -4.54
N LEU A 21 11.67 -6.98 -5.01
CA LEU A 21 11.62 -6.73 -6.46
C LEU A 21 13.06 -6.79 -6.99
N PRO A 22 13.31 -7.48 -8.13
CA PRO A 22 14.64 -7.52 -8.71
C PRO A 22 15.07 -6.12 -9.17
N ASP A 23 16.24 -5.66 -8.70
CA ASP A 23 16.98 -4.47 -9.13
C ASP A 23 16.13 -3.26 -9.53
N ILE A 24 15.27 -2.82 -8.62
CA ILE A 24 14.76 -1.45 -8.66
C ILE A 24 15.68 -0.63 -7.78
N THR A 25 16.56 0.17 -8.38
CA THR A 25 17.25 1.24 -7.63
C THR A 25 16.18 2.05 -6.91
N PRO A 26 16.20 2.13 -5.57
CA PRO A 26 15.20 2.87 -4.79
C PRO A 26 15.46 4.36 -5.03
N ASN A 27 15.04 4.86 -6.19
CA ASN A 27 15.05 6.28 -6.47
C ASN A 27 13.89 6.91 -5.70
N ASN A 28 14.07 7.05 -4.39
CA ASN A 28 13.41 8.06 -3.54
C ASN A 28 11.89 8.23 -3.76
N GLY A 29 11.17 7.17 -4.18
CA GLY A 29 9.85 7.30 -4.80
C GLY A 29 8.82 7.95 -3.89
N ILE A 30 8.86 7.64 -2.59
CA ILE A 30 7.97 8.26 -1.60
C ILE A 30 8.36 9.71 -1.28
N GLY A 31 9.66 10.04 -1.25
CA GLY A 31 10.10 11.43 -1.06
C GLY A 31 9.57 12.35 -2.17
N HIS A 32 9.48 11.84 -3.39
CA HIS A 32 8.90 12.57 -4.53
C HIS A 32 7.38 12.59 -4.52
N ILE A 33 6.72 11.55 -4.00
CA ILE A 33 5.28 11.53 -3.70
C ILE A 33 4.93 12.68 -2.73
N ILE A 34 5.68 12.86 -1.64
CA ILE A 34 5.45 13.96 -0.67
C ILE A 34 5.53 15.33 -1.35
N LYS A 35 6.57 15.55 -2.16
CA LYS A 35 6.74 16.80 -2.93
C LYS A 35 5.63 17.00 -3.96
N ALA A 36 5.23 15.94 -4.66
CA ALA A 36 4.21 15.98 -5.71
C ALA A 36 2.80 16.25 -5.16
N PHE A 37 2.51 15.82 -3.93
CA PHE A 37 1.26 16.15 -3.26
C PHE A 37 1.19 17.59 -2.76
N ASN A 38 2.27 18.36 -2.90
CA ASN A 38 2.36 19.74 -2.41
C ASN A 38 1.79 19.82 -0.99
N ILE A 39 2.14 18.84 -0.15
CA ILE A 39 1.81 18.80 1.27
C ILE A 39 2.65 19.93 1.87
N SER A 40 2.14 21.15 1.74
CA SER A 40 2.74 22.35 2.28
C SER A 40 2.85 22.14 3.78
N SER A 41 4.05 22.29 4.31
CA SER A 41 4.35 22.41 5.74
C SER A 41 3.27 23.24 6.45
N THR A 42 2.27 22.55 7.00
CA THR A 42 1.49 23.09 8.10
C THR A 42 2.30 22.80 9.36
N SER A 43 2.18 23.63 10.39
CA SER A 43 2.93 23.50 11.65
C SER A 43 2.83 22.12 12.31
N ASP A 44 1.82 21.32 11.93
CA ASP A 44 1.61 19.95 12.41
C ASP A 44 2.47 18.91 11.66
N ILE A 45 2.86 19.18 10.41
CA ILE A 45 3.69 18.31 9.56
C ILE A 45 5.17 18.50 9.85
N ASP A 46 5.59 19.69 10.27
CA ASP A 46 7.00 19.99 10.55
C ASP A 46 7.58 19.17 11.73
N ASN A 47 6.71 18.61 12.58
CA ASN A 47 7.09 17.73 13.68
C ASN A 47 7.08 16.24 13.30
N LEU A 48 6.64 15.89 12.09
CA LEU A 48 6.56 14.51 11.62
C LEU A 48 7.88 14.08 10.95
N SER A 49 8.27 12.84 11.19
CA SER A 49 9.37 12.21 10.46
C SER A 49 9.04 12.05 8.97
N THR A 50 10.06 11.97 8.11
CA THR A 50 9.87 11.73 6.66
C THR A 50 9.01 10.48 6.38
N HIS A 51 9.11 9.47 7.23
CA HIS A 51 8.30 8.25 7.14
C HIS A 51 6.84 8.50 7.51
N GLU A 52 6.54 9.27 8.55
CA GLU A 52 5.16 9.64 8.90
C GLU A 52 4.52 10.50 7.80
N VAL A 53 5.26 11.42 7.20
CA VAL A 53 4.77 12.20 6.06
C VAL A 53 4.53 11.31 4.84
N GLY A 54 5.45 10.40 4.53
CA GLY A 54 5.31 9.43 3.44
C GLY A 54 4.11 8.50 3.62
N TYR A 55 3.86 8.09 4.87
CA TYR A 55 2.72 7.29 5.27
C TYR A 55 1.38 8.03 5.06
N LEU A 56 1.30 9.29 5.47
CA LEU A 56 0.12 10.12 5.26
C LEU A 56 -0.14 10.34 3.76
N ALA A 57 0.92 10.59 2.99
CA ALA A 57 0.83 10.70 1.54
C ALA A 57 0.30 9.42 0.89
N LEU A 58 0.73 8.25 1.38
CA LEU A 58 0.19 6.94 0.97
C LEU A 58 -1.31 6.82 1.29
N CYS A 59 -1.75 7.28 2.46
CA CYS A 59 -3.17 7.26 2.84
C CYS A 59 -4.03 8.22 1.99
N LEU A 60 -3.45 9.26 1.39
CA LEU A 60 -4.14 10.19 0.51
C LEU A 60 -4.31 9.65 -0.92
N LEU A 61 -3.48 8.69 -1.35
CA LEU A 61 -3.53 8.15 -2.71
C LEU A 61 -4.91 7.64 -3.12
N PRO A 62 -5.66 6.86 -2.31
CA PRO A 62 -7.00 6.40 -2.66
C PRO A 62 -8.03 7.54 -2.81
N HIS A 63 -7.82 8.67 -2.12
CA HIS A 63 -8.69 9.84 -2.23
C HIS A 63 -8.46 10.62 -3.52
N ILE A 64 -7.23 10.63 -4.00
CA ILE A 64 -6.80 11.39 -5.19
C ILE A 64 -7.02 10.56 -6.44
N LEU A 65 -6.69 9.27 -6.38
CA LEU A 65 -6.86 8.30 -7.44
C LEU A 65 -8.18 7.55 -7.28
N GLN A 66 -9.28 8.30 -7.18
CA GLN A 66 -10.60 7.75 -6.93
C GLN A 66 -10.93 6.60 -7.89
N PRO A 67 -11.58 5.52 -7.40
CA PRO A 67 -11.96 4.40 -8.23
C PRO A 67 -12.85 4.88 -9.38
N ARG A 68 -12.54 4.44 -10.61
CA ARG A 68 -13.22 4.90 -11.83
C ARG A 68 -14.74 4.84 -11.70
N THR A 69 -15.42 5.97 -11.81
CA THR A 69 -16.71 6.03 -12.49
C THR A 69 -16.42 6.08 -13.99
N ILE A 70 -16.52 4.93 -14.66
CA ILE A 70 -16.45 4.89 -16.12
C ILE A 70 -17.62 5.73 -16.64
N GLN A 71 -17.33 6.89 -17.22
CA GLN A 71 -18.33 7.70 -17.92
C GLN A 71 -19.04 6.82 -18.96
N GLY A 72 -20.38 6.86 -18.94
CA GLY A 72 -21.19 6.33 -20.03
C GLY A 72 -21.57 4.85 -19.94
N LYS A 73 -21.89 4.34 -18.75
CA LYS A 73 -22.97 3.34 -18.56
C LYS A 73 -23.12 3.11 -17.07
N GLU A 74 -24.25 3.53 -16.52
CA GLU A 74 -24.73 3.12 -15.21
C GLU A 74 -24.85 1.59 -15.16
N ARG A 75 -23.74 0.92 -14.89
CA ARG A 75 -23.78 -0.39 -14.28
C ARG A 75 -23.51 -0.12 -12.82
N LYS A 76 -24.52 -0.42 -12.00
CA LYS A 76 -24.46 -0.52 -10.54
C LYS A 76 -23.25 -1.37 -10.12
N ARG A 77 -22.06 -0.79 -10.17
CA ARG A 77 -20.85 -1.29 -9.54
C ARG A 77 -20.66 -0.39 -8.35
N ASP A 78 -20.54 -1.02 -7.19
CA ASP A 78 -20.50 -0.36 -5.90
C ASP A 78 -19.56 0.84 -5.94
N ARG A 79 -20.10 2.01 -5.58
CA ARG A 79 -19.27 3.19 -5.34
C ARG A 79 -18.41 2.86 -4.13
N PHE A 80 -17.20 2.38 -4.36
CA PHE A 80 -16.25 2.13 -3.28
C PHE A 80 -15.96 3.47 -2.61
N SER A 81 -16.21 3.55 -1.31
CA SER A 81 -15.84 4.73 -0.54
C SER A 81 -14.31 4.82 -0.48
N THR A 82 -13.76 6.02 -0.40
CA THR A 82 -12.31 6.20 -0.21
C THR A 82 -11.83 5.56 1.10
N SER A 83 -12.70 5.52 2.12
CA SER A 83 -12.45 4.82 3.38
C SER A 83 -12.27 3.30 3.16
N THR A 84 -13.14 2.69 2.34
CA THR A 84 -13.03 1.28 1.96
C THR A 84 -11.78 1.01 1.10
N ALA A 85 -11.43 1.93 0.21
CA ALA A 85 -10.20 1.80 -0.56
C ALA A 85 -8.97 1.87 0.37
N LEU A 86 -8.98 2.80 1.33
CA LEU A 86 -7.92 2.95 2.31
C LEU A 86 -7.77 1.71 3.20
N SER A 87 -8.88 1.10 3.66
CA SER A 87 -8.82 -0.12 4.48
C SER A 87 -8.25 -1.34 3.73
N HIS A 88 -8.35 -1.37 2.40
CA HIS A 88 -7.69 -2.41 1.59
C HIS A 88 -6.20 -2.13 1.38
N LEU A 89 -5.77 -0.88 1.56
CA LEU A 89 -4.36 -0.50 1.41
C LEU A 89 -3.63 -0.65 2.74
N ILE A 90 -4.26 -0.17 3.82
CA ILE A 90 -3.61 -0.01 5.10
C ILE A 90 -4.57 -0.16 6.28
N GLN A 91 -4.07 -0.81 7.31
CA GLN A 91 -4.76 -1.12 8.56
C GLN A 91 -4.00 -0.53 9.72
N PHE A 92 -4.74 0.00 10.69
CA PHE A 92 -4.18 0.70 11.84
C PHE A 92 -4.38 -0.12 13.10
N GLU A 93 -3.28 -0.32 13.83
CA GLU A 93 -3.32 -0.98 15.11
C GLU A 93 -2.62 -0.16 16.19
N LYS A 94 -3.10 -0.28 17.42
CA LYS A 94 -2.50 0.45 18.53
C LYS A 94 -1.22 -0.25 18.98
N ALA A 95 -0.14 0.53 19.15
CA ALA A 95 1.09 0.04 19.74
C ALA A 95 0.83 -0.62 21.10
N GLY A 96 1.44 -1.80 21.31
CA GLY A 96 1.20 -2.66 22.47
C GLY A 96 0.09 -3.69 22.30
N ASN A 97 -0.70 -3.63 21.21
CA ASN A 97 -1.59 -4.73 20.84
C ASN A 97 -0.79 -5.95 20.36
N SER A 98 -1.34 -7.14 20.56
CA SER A 98 -0.73 -8.38 20.09
C SER A 98 -0.83 -8.50 18.57
N MET A 99 0.28 -8.79 17.90
CA MET A 99 0.31 -9.13 16.47
C MET A 99 -0.66 -10.27 16.14
N TYR A 100 -0.75 -11.29 16.99
CA TYR A 100 -1.68 -12.39 16.79
C TYR A 100 -3.15 -11.94 16.82
N ALA A 101 -3.48 -10.99 17.69
CA ALA A 101 -4.83 -10.43 17.77
C ALA A 101 -5.16 -9.59 16.54
N ALA A 102 -4.19 -8.79 16.06
CA ALA A 102 -4.33 -8.03 14.83
C ALA A 102 -4.54 -8.94 13.60
N LEU A 103 -3.73 -10.00 13.47
CA LEU A 103 -3.87 -10.98 12.39
C LEU A 103 -5.21 -11.72 12.45
N ASP A 104 -5.67 -12.07 13.65
CA ASP A 104 -6.99 -12.71 13.83
C ASP A 104 -8.16 -11.77 13.48
N ALA A 105 -8.03 -10.47 13.80
CA ALA A 105 -9.00 -9.46 13.38
C ALA A 105 -9.07 -9.35 11.85
N LEU A 106 -7.90 -9.29 11.18
CA LEU A 106 -7.81 -9.23 9.72
C LEU A 106 -8.39 -10.49 9.04
N LYS A 107 -8.25 -11.67 9.65
CA LYS A 107 -8.88 -12.90 9.14
C LYS A 107 -10.40 -12.87 9.22
N LYS A 108 -10.94 -12.21 10.25
CA LYS A 108 -12.39 -12.11 10.49
C LYS A 108 -13.04 -11.03 9.63
N GLU A 109 -12.27 -10.02 9.25
CA GLU A 109 -12.74 -8.92 8.42
C GLU A 109 -12.85 -9.34 6.95
N LYS A 110 -14.08 -9.65 6.52
CA LYS A 110 -14.36 -10.14 5.16
C LYS A 110 -14.04 -9.14 4.06
N ASP A 111 -14.02 -7.86 4.41
CA ASP A 111 -13.84 -6.78 3.44
C ASP A 111 -12.35 -6.46 3.22
N VAL A 112 -11.45 -6.86 4.12
CA VAL A 112 -10.01 -6.58 3.93
C VAL A 112 -9.38 -7.59 3.00
N THR A 113 -8.77 -7.07 1.95
CA THR A 113 -8.03 -7.86 0.97
C THR A 113 -6.54 -7.81 1.28
N GLN A 114 -5.89 -8.97 1.25
CA GLN A 114 -4.44 -9.09 1.39
C GLN A 114 -3.82 -9.32 0.01
N PRO A 115 -2.57 -8.86 -0.24
CA PRO A 115 -1.69 -8.13 0.65
C PRO A 115 -2.18 -6.74 1.08
N CYS A 116 -1.90 -6.36 2.33
CA CYS A 116 -2.15 -5.01 2.85
C CYS A 116 -1.04 -4.59 3.83
N ILE A 117 -0.91 -3.29 4.09
CA ILE A 117 0.01 -2.78 5.12
C ILE A 117 -0.70 -2.79 6.48
N LEU A 118 -0.01 -3.24 7.53
CA LEU A 118 -0.43 -3.10 8.91
C LEU A 118 0.52 -2.14 9.62
N ALA A 119 -0.02 -1.02 10.08
CA ALA A 119 0.72 0.05 10.72
C ALA A 119 0.36 0.12 12.20
N PHE A 120 1.34 -0.15 13.06
CA PHE A 120 1.19 0.09 14.49
C PHE A 120 1.49 1.54 14.77
N THR A 121 0.51 2.25 15.33
CA THR A 121 0.67 3.65 15.76
C THR A 121 0.34 3.79 17.23
N GLN A 122 0.88 4.82 17.88
CA GLN A 122 0.69 5.06 19.31
C GLN A 122 -0.80 5.12 19.72
N THR A 123 -1.66 5.63 18.83
CA THR A 123 -3.10 5.79 19.06
C THR A 123 -3.95 4.71 18.39
N GLY A 124 -3.40 3.92 17.47
CA GLY A 124 -4.17 3.01 16.62
C GLY A 124 -4.97 3.73 15.54
N SER A 125 -4.49 4.89 15.08
CA SER A 125 -5.13 5.69 14.02
C SER A 125 -4.10 6.37 13.12
N MET A 126 -4.57 6.89 11.99
CA MET A 126 -3.76 7.59 10.97
C MET A 126 -2.96 8.78 11.50
N GLY A 127 -3.47 9.49 12.50
CA GLY A 127 -2.76 10.63 13.11
C GLY A 127 -1.79 10.24 14.24
N GLY A 128 -1.67 8.96 14.57
CA GLY A 128 -0.79 8.48 15.62
C GLY A 128 0.67 8.38 15.16
N LYS A 129 1.60 8.63 16.08
CA LYS A 129 3.03 8.38 15.84
C LYS A 129 3.24 6.94 15.39
N LEU A 130 3.95 6.76 14.28
CA LEU A 130 4.20 5.44 13.70
C LEU A 130 5.26 4.69 14.52
N CYS A 131 4.95 3.47 14.94
CA CYS A 131 5.80 2.65 15.79
C CYS A 131 6.42 1.48 15.01
N ASP A 132 5.60 0.72 14.29
CA ASP A 132 6.03 -0.42 13.48
C ASP A 132 5.21 -0.51 12.20
N ILE A 133 5.80 -1.08 11.14
CA ILE A 133 5.10 -1.40 9.89
C ILE A 133 5.33 -2.86 9.53
N PHE A 134 4.26 -3.50 9.09
CA PHE A 134 4.27 -4.84 8.53
C PHE A 134 3.52 -4.87 7.20
N VAL A 135 3.91 -5.78 6.32
CA VAL A 135 3.08 -6.19 5.18
C VAL A 135 2.47 -7.54 5.51
N ILE A 136 1.13 -7.62 5.43
CA ILE A 136 0.39 -8.83 5.74
C ILE A 136 0.01 -9.54 4.46
N VAL A 137 0.39 -10.81 4.34
CA VAL A 137 0.09 -11.67 3.18
C VAL A 137 -0.29 -13.05 3.69
N ASP A 138 -1.46 -13.54 3.29
CA ASP A 138 -1.97 -14.87 3.69
C ASP A 138 -1.88 -15.09 5.22
N ALA A 139 -2.24 -14.04 5.95
CA ALA A 139 -2.16 -13.92 7.40
C ALA A 139 -0.77 -14.14 8.04
N VAL A 140 0.29 -14.01 7.25
CA VAL A 140 1.67 -13.90 7.72
C VAL A 140 2.07 -12.44 7.72
N SER A 141 2.81 -12.00 8.74
CA SER A 141 3.37 -10.66 8.81
C SER A 141 4.83 -10.65 8.36
N ILE A 142 5.15 -9.71 7.47
CA ILE A 142 6.51 -9.40 7.03
C ILE A 142 6.88 -8.08 7.71
N MET A 143 7.84 -8.11 8.63
CA MET A 143 8.29 -6.92 9.33
C MET A 143 9.10 -6.01 8.41
N ILE A 144 8.79 -4.71 8.44
CA ILE A 144 9.54 -3.70 7.69
C ILE A 144 10.58 -3.05 8.62
N PRO A 145 11.88 -3.19 8.32
CA PRO A 145 12.93 -2.57 9.12
C PRO A 145 12.82 -1.03 9.16
N ASP A 146 13.23 -0.44 10.28
CA ASP A 146 13.37 1.01 10.48
C ASP A 146 12.12 1.83 10.15
N VAL A 147 10.93 1.21 10.14
CA VAL A 147 9.66 1.89 9.87
C VAL A 147 9.68 2.59 8.49
N ASN A 148 10.30 1.95 7.51
CA ASN A 148 10.51 2.54 6.19
C ASN A 148 9.29 2.35 5.26
N VAL A 149 8.54 3.44 5.03
CA VAL A 149 7.35 3.40 4.15
C VAL A 149 7.69 3.05 2.69
N SER A 150 8.86 3.44 2.17
CA SER A 150 9.23 3.08 0.79
C SER A 150 9.36 1.57 0.65
N VAL A 151 10.06 0.96 1.61
CA VAL A 151 10.26 -0.48 1.67
C VAL A 151 8.93 -1.21 1.91
N SER A 152 7.99 -0.63 2.69
CA SER A 152 6.68 -1.25 2.88
C SER A 152 5.84 -1.25 1.60
N VAL A 153 5.87 -0.18 0.80
CA VAL A 153 5.19 -0.11 -0.49
C VAL A 153 5.82 -1.06 -1.52
N GLU A 154 7.15 -1.12 -1.57
CA GLU A 154 7.87 -2.08 -2.42
C GLU A 154 7.53 -3.52 -2.04
N THR A 155 7.55 -3.85 -0.74
CA THR A 155 7.23 -5.19 -0.22
C THR A 155 5.77 -5.54 -0.50
N LEU A 156 4.84 -4.59 -0.34
CA LEU A 156 3.43 -4.75 -0.67
C LEU A 156 3.26 -5.08 -2.17
N PHE A 157 3.87 -4.28 -3.03
CA PHE A 157 3.79 -4.46 -4.48
C PHE A 157 4.45 -5.78 -4.92
N ALA A 158 5.62 -6.10 -4.38
CA ALA A 158 6.31 -7.37 -4.59
C ALA A 158 5.42 -8.56 -4.21
N SER A 159 4.69 -8.46 -3.10
CA SER A 159 3.80 -9.53 -2.65
C SER A 159 2.68 -9.80 -3.66
N PHE A 160 2.03 -8.76 -4.20
CA PHE A 160 1.02 -8.96 -5.25
C PHE A 160 1.62 -9.62 -6.50
N PHE A 161 2.82 -9.19 -6.90
CA PHE A 161 3.51 -9.73 -8.06
C PHE A 161 3.96 -11.19 -7.86
N THR A 162 4.71 -11.46 -6.79
CA THR A 162 5.27 -12.78 -6.47
C THR A 162 4.19 -13.84 -6.29
N PHE A 163 3.05 -13.49 -5.69
CA PHE A 163 1.95 -14.42 -5.48
C PHE A 163 0.89 -14.40 -6.60
N ASN A 164 1.13 -13.64 -7.68
CA ASN A 164 0.22 -13.51 -8.82
C ASN A 164 -1.22 -13.17 -8.40
N LEU A 165 -1.36 -12.20 -7.50
CA LEU A 165 -2.63 -11.79 -6.92
C LEU A 165 -3.24 -10.63 -7.69
N SER A 166 -4.57 -10.58 -7.74
CA SER A 166 -5.28 -9.46 -8.35
C SER A 166 -5.35 -8.27 -7.40
N TYR A 167 -5.07 -7.07 -7.90
CA TYR A 167 -5.23 -5.86 -7.09
C TYR A 167 -6.69 -5.63 -6.70
N PRO A 168 -6.96 -5.06 -5.50
CA PRO A 168 -8.30 -4.66 -5.11
C PRO A 168 -8.88 -3.67 -6.13
N PRO A 169 -10.12 -3.87 -6.62
CA PRO A 169 -10.72 -2.98 -7.62
C PRO A 169 -10.79 -1.51 -7.18
N SER A 170 -10.95 -1.28 -5.88
CA SER A 170 -10.96 0.04 -5.23
C SER A 170 -9.60 0.75 -5.28
N LEU A 171 -8.50 0.02 -5.49
CA LEU A 171 -7.11 0.53 -5.50
C LEU A 171 -6.45 0.47 -6.88
N CYS A 172 -7.21 0.17 -7.94
CA CYS A 172 -6.70 0.07 -9.31
C CYS A 172 -5.84 1.28 -9.72
N GLY A 173 -6.26 2.51 -9.38
CA GLY A 173 -5.49 3.72 -9.69
C GLY A 173 -4.16 3.79 -8.93
N VAL A 174 -4.17 3.39 -7.65
CA VAL A 174 -2.98 3.36 -6.78
C VAL A 174 -1.96 2.36 -7.29
N TYR A 175 -2.38 1.12 -7.58
CA TYR A 175 -1.46 0.11 -8.11
C TYR A 175 -0.98 0.42 -9.53
N SER A 176 -1.80 1.06 -10.36
CA SER A 176 -1.33 1.55 -11.68
C SER A 176 -0.22 2.60 -11.53
N LEU A 177 -0.28 3.44 -10.49
CA LEU A 177 0.78 4.39 -10.19
C LEU A 177 2.05 3.66 -9.75
N PHE A 178 1.93 2.66 -8.86
CA PHE A 178 3.07 1.86 -8.40
C PHE A 178 3.74 1.12 -9.55
N GLU A 179 2.99 0.51 -10.47
CA GLU A 179 3.55 -0.13 -11.66
C GLU A 179 4.43 0.85 -12.46
N MET A 180 3.97 2.09 -12.69
CA MET A 180 4.75 3.10 -13.40
C MET A 180 5.98 3.59 -12.61
N LEU A 181 5.87 3.71 -11.29
CA LEU A 181 7.00 4.10 -10.42
C LEU A 181 8.08 3.01 -10.36
N PHE A 182 7.66 1.74 -10.37
CA PHE A 182 8.55 0.58 -10.33
C PHE A 182 9.00 0.12 -11.72
N GLY A 183 8.65 0.85 -12.79
CA GLY A 183 9.07 0.54 -14.16
C GLY A 183 8.46 -0.74 -14.73
N VAL A 184 7.39 -1.25 -14.13
CA VAL A 184 6.65 -2.41 -14.62
C VAL A 184 5.66 -1.96 -15.68
N MET A 185 5.48 -2.76 -16.74
CA MET A 185 4.46 -2.46 -17.76
C MET A 185 3.08 -2.39 -17.10
N PRO A 186 2.34 -1.28 -17.24
CA PRO A 186 1.08 -1.11 -16.52
C PRO A 186 0.07 -2.16 -16.97
N SER A 187 -0.41 -2.97 -16.02
CA SER A 187 -1.39 -4.02 -16.26
C SER A 187 -2.77 -3.44 -16.60
N ILE A 188 -2.99 -2.17 -16.23
CA ILE A 188 -4.21 -1.42 -16.47
C ILE A 188 -3.86 -0.13 -17.21
N LYS A 189 -4.64 0.22 -18.26
CA LYS A 189 -4.48 1.50 -18.96
C LYS A 189 -4.53 2.65 -17.94
N SER A 190 -3.43 3.38 -17.81
CA SER A 190 -3.32 4.52 -16.90
C SER A 190 -4.40 5.55 -17.20
N THR A 191 -4.98 6.14 -16.15
CA THR A 191 -5.90 7.28 -16.30
C THR A 191 -5.10 8.57 -16.43
N LEU A 192 -5.73 9.62 -16.94
CA LEU A 192 -5.12 10.95 -16.98
C LEU A 192 -4.66 11.41 -15.58
N ALA A 193 -5.43 11.09 -14.53
CA ALA A 193 -5.06 11.41 -13.15
C ALA A 193 -3.79 10.67 -12.67
N VAL A 194 -3.67 9.38 -12.99
CA VAL A 194 -2.48 8.59 -12.64
C VAL A 194 -1.26 9.09 -13.45
N ALA A 195 -1.44 9.40 -14.74
CA ALA A 195 -0.37 9.94 -15.59
C ALA A 195 0.07 11.36 -15.16
N ASP A 196 -0.87 12.24 -14.83
CA ASP A 196 -0.59 13.59 -14.31
C ASP A 196 0.18 13.50 -12.99
N LEU A 197 -0.31 12.70 -12.04
CA LEU A 197 0.37 12.51 -10.76
C LEU A 197 1.77 11.92 -10.94
N TYR A 198 1.94 10.90 -11.78
CA TYR A 198 3.24 10.34 -12.11
C TYR A 198 4.19 11.38 -12.69
N SER A 199 3.72 12.23 -13.61
CA SER A 199 4.53 13.29 -14.21
C SER A 199 5.00 14.32 -13.17
N ARG A 200 4.15 14.63 -12.18
CA ARG A 200 4.50 15.52 -11.05
C ARG A 200 5.54 14.90 -10.13
N ILE A 201 5.41 13.60 -9.85
CA ILE A 201 6.37 12.85 -9.03
C ILE A 201 7.75 12.84 -9.71
N ILE A 202 7.82 12.52 -11.01
CA ILE A 202 9.08 12.56 -11.76
C ILE A 202 9.65 13.98 -11.82
N SER A 203 8.82 15.00 -12.04
CA SER A 203 9.29 16.40 -12.07
C SER A 203 9.80 16.89 -10.71
N ALA A 204 9.40 16.25 -9.61
CA ALA A 204 9.85 16.56 -8.26
C ALA A 204 11.08 15.73 -7.83
N ALA A 205 11.58 14.87 -8.72
CA ALA A 205 12.76 14.04 -8.52
C ALA A 205 14.05 14.69 -8.97
#